data_AF-A0A084A751-F1
#
_entry.id   AF-A0A084A751-F1
#
_cell.length_a   1.000
_cell.length_b   1.000
_cell.length_c   1.000
_cell.angle_alpha   90.00
_cell.angle_beta   90.00
_cell.angle_gamma   90.00
#
_symmetry.space_group_name_H-M   'P 1'
#
loop_
_entity.id
_entity.type
_entity.pdbx_description
1 polymer ?
#
loop_
_entity_poly.entity_id
_entity_poly.type
_entity_poly.pdbx_seq_one_letter_code
_entity_poly.pdbx_strand_id
1 'polypeptide(L)'
;MLAEKRWKIKEYGDEARALLHAMVHKGENQDGYPMFEPKNTYIKFVANRQMTDPSYHLPHFYQLYAKYGNPEDSAFFLKAEEEARKYWLKSANAKTGLTPEYADYDGKPYDIDGHWTFFSDAYRTAANIGLDWIWEHKDIGQSQIALNIQKFFEIYLNSDKEIPVFKINGQPLRK
;
A
#
# COMPACT_ATOMS: atom_id res chain seq x y z
N MET A 1 -16.89 -9.05 -1.38
CA MET A 1 -16.24 -10.39 -1.42
C MET A 1 -16.26 -11.16 -0.11
N LEU A 2 -15.57 -10.77 0.98
CA LEU A 2 -15.58 -11.56 2.23
C LEU A 2 -16.99 -11.71 2.83
N ALA A 3 -17.81 -10.65 2.77
CA ALA A 3 -19.22 -10.68 3.16
C ALA A 3 -20.04 -11.70 2.35
N GLU A 4 -19.89 -11.75 1.02
CA GLU A 4 -20.47 -12.79 0.16
C GLU A 4 -20.03 -14.20 0.62
N LYS A 5 -18.73 -14.38 0.94
CA LYS A 5 -18.25 -15.69 1.40
C LYS A 5 -18.78 -16.09 2.78
N ARG A 6 -18.92 -15.13 3.70
CA ARG A 6 -19.38 -15.37 5.08
C ARG A 6 -20.89 -15.57 5.17
N TRP A 7 -21.66 -14.69 4.53
CA TRP A 7 -23.11 -14.62 4.66
C TRP A 7 -23.87 -15.17 3.46
N LYS A 8 -23.17 -15.56 2.38
CA LYS A 8 -23.75 -16.15 1.16
C LYS A 8 -24.74 -15.25 0.43
N ILE A 9 -24.62 -13.94 0.60
CA ILE A 9 -25.38 -12.92 -0.12
C ILE A 9 -24.54 -12.49 -1.34
N LYS A 10 -25.03 -12.79 -2.55
CA LYS A 10 -24.29 -12.65 -3.82
C LYS A 10 -24.04 -11.19 -4.18
N GLU A 11 -24.94 -10.30 -3.80
CA GLU A 11 -24.94 -8.88 -4.09
C GLU A 11 -23.66 -8.21 -3.57
N TYR A 12 -23.17 -8.61 -2.39
CA TYR A 12 -21.86 -8.14 -1.86
C TYR A 12 -20.66 -8.56 -2.73
N GLY A 13 -20.80 -9.61 -3.52
CA GLY A 13 -19.83 -10.05 -4.51
C GLY A 13 -19.93 -9.24 -5.79
N ASP A 14 -21.17 -9.04 -6.27
CA ASP A 14 -21.45 -8.27 -7.48
C ASP A 14 -21.00 -6.82 -7.36
N GLU A 15 -21.31 -6.16 -6.23
CA GLU A 15 -20.84 -4.79 -5.96
C GLU A 15 -19.31 -4.70 -5.91
N ALA A 16 -18.65 -5.68 -5.28
CA ALA A 16 -17.20 -5.70 -5.21
C ALA A 16 -16.55 -5.90 -6.58
N ARG A 17 -17.10 -6.79 -7.41
CA ARG A 17 -16.63 -7.03 -8.79
C ARG A 17 -16.82 -5.81 -9.68
N ALA A 18 -17.97 -5.13 -9.58
CA ALA A 18 -18.23 -3.89 -10.30
C ALA A 18 -17.25 -2.76 -9.89
N LEU A 19 -16.98 -2.63 -8.58
CA LEU A 19 -16.01 -1.66 -8.07
C LEU A 19 -14.58 -1.95 -8.57
N LEU A 20 -14.12 -3.20 -8.47
CA LEU A 20 -12.79 -3.59 -8.93
C LEU A 20 -12.61 -3.35 -10.44
N HIS A 21 -13.62 -3.67 -11.24
CA HIS A 21 -13.62 -3.38 -12.67
C HIS A 21 -13.43 -1.88 -12.93
N ALA A 22 -14.18 -1.03 -12.23
CA ALA A 22 -14.03 0.42 -12.35
C ALA A 22 -12.63 0.91 -11.91
N MET A 23 -12.03 0.32 -10.88
CA MET A 23 -10.68 0.69 -10.43
C MET A 23 -9.60 0.45 -11.48
N VAL A 24 -9.80 -0.52 -12.39
CA VAL A 24 -8.84 -0.90 -13.44
C VAL A 24 -9.18 -0.23 -14.78
N HIS A 25 -10.45 -0.15 -15.16
CA HIS A 25 -10.89 0.20 -16.53
C HIS A 25 -11.52 1.59 -16.69
N LYS A 26 -11.69 2.37 -15.62
CA LYS A 26 -12.17 3.77 -15.73
C LYS A 26 -11.24 4.55 -16.67
N GLY A 27 -11.79 5.20 -17.70
CA GLY A 27 -11.01 5.92 -18.72
C GLY A 27 -10.88 5.20 -20.06
N GLU A 28 -11.22 3.91 -20.16
CA GLU A 28 -11.16 3.17 -21.43
C GLU A 28 -12.35 3.49 -22.35
N ASN A 29 -13.56 3.51 -21.78
CA ASN A 29 -14.82 3.72 -22.53
C ASN A 29 -15.70 4.85 -21.95
N GLN A 30 -15.19 5.60 -20.96
CA GLN A 30 -15.90 6.67 -20.26
C GLN A 30 -14.93 7.66 -19.63
N ASP A 31 -15.38 8.87 -19.33
CA ASP A 31 -14.56 9.90 -18.66
C ASP A 31 -14.02 9.44 -17.30
N GLY A 32 -12.79 9.86 -17.01
CA GLY A 32 -12.08 9.61 -15.75
C GLY A 32 -10.76 8.87 -15.95
N TYR A 33 -10.18 8.43 -14.83
CA TYR A 33 -8.91 7.71 -14.80
C TYR A 33 -9.04 6.48 -13.88
N PRO A 34 -8.24 5.42 -14.10
CA PRO A 34 -8.25 4.25 -13.24
C PRO A 34 -7.49 4.55 -11.94
N MET A 35 -7.87 3.85 -10.86
CA MET A 35 -7.22 3.93 -9.56
C MET A 35 -5.89 3.18 -9.53
N PHE A 36 -5.69 2.19 -10.40
CA PHE A 36 -4.38 1.59 -10.62
C PHE A 36 -3.72 2.18 -11.88
N GLU A 37 -2.42 2.37 -11.85
CA GLU A 37 -1.63 2.76 -13.02
C GLU A 37 -1.43 1.55 -13.94
N PRO A 38 -1.94 1.56 -15.19
CA PRO A 38 -1.91 0.37 -16.05
C PRO A 38 -0.52 -0.18 -16.34
N LYS A 39 0.51 0.67 -16.38
CA LYS A 39 1.89 0.26 -16.73
C LYS A 39 2.57 -0.54 -15.62
N ASN A 40 2.54 -0.03 -14.40
CA ASN A 40 3.26 -0.58 -13.24
C ASN A 40 2.33 -1.26 -12.22
N THR A 41 1.01 -1.21 -12.43
CA THR A 41 -0.02 -1.79 -11.55
C THR A 41 0.00 -1.26 -10.12
N TYR A 42 0.58 -0.08 -9.89
CA TYR A 42 0.53 0.57 -8.58
C TYR A 42 -0.84 1.20 -8.38
N ILE A 43 -1.40 1.03 -7.19
CA ILE A 43 -2.52 1.86 -6.74
C ILE A 43 -2.05 3.33 -6.73
N LYS A 44 -2.93 4.25 -7.08
CA LYS A 44 -2.64 5.70 -7.06
C LYS A 44 -3.14 6.30 -5.75
N PHE A 45 -2.55 7.43 -5.37
CA PHE A 45 -3.10 8.25 -4.28
C PHE A 45 -4.52 8.72 -4.62
N VAL A 46 -4.67 9.30 -5.82
CA VAL A 46 -5.96 9.63 -6.44
C VAL A 46 -5.86 9.37 -7.95
N ALA A 47 -6.98 9.06 -8.60
CA ALA A 47 -7.01 8.59 -9.98
C ALA A 47 -6.28 9.49 -11.01
N ASN A 48 -6.33 10.82 -10.82
CA ASN A 48 -5.77 11.81 -11.73
C ASN A 48 -4.32 12.25 -11.39
N ARG A 49 -3.64 11.57 -10.46
CA ARG A 49 -2.25 11.89 -10.08
C ARG A 49 -1.32 10.70 -10.36
N GLN A 50 -0.14 10.98 -10.89
CA GLN A 50 0.91 9.99 -11.15
C GLN A 50 1.83 9.82 -9.93
N MET A 51 1.23 9.38 -8.83
CA MET A 51 1.93 9.08 -7.58
C MET A 51 1.12 8.08 -6.76
N THR A 52 1.73 7.56 -5.70
CA THR A 52 1.10 6.60 -4.78
C THR A 52 1.38 6.98 -3.32
N ASP A 53 0.71 6.25 -2.43
CA ASP A 53 0.91 6.24 -1.00
C ASP A 53 1.37 4.82 -0.62
N PRO A 54 2.58 4.62 -0.05
CA PRO A 54 3.08 3.30 0.34
C PRO A 54 2.14 2.52 1.28
N SER A 55 1.29 3.21 2.03
CA SER A 55 0.30 2.61 2.92
C SER A 55 -0.93 2.05 2.19
N TYR A 56 -1.16 2.40 0.93
CA TYR A 56 -2.29 1.90 0.12
C TYR A 56 -1.99 0.58 -0.60
N HIS A 57 -0.71 0.18 -0.63
CA HIS A 57 -0.29 -1.09 -1.18
C HIS A 57 -0.73 -2.24 -0.27
N LEU A 58 -1.61 -3.11 -0.76
CA LEU A 58 -2.21 -4.22 -0.03
C LEU A 58 -2.11 -5.53 -0.86
N PRO A 59 -0.89 -6.06 -1.09
CA PRO A 59 -0.69 -7.25 -1.92
C PRO A 59 -1.56 -8.45 -1.51
N HIS A 60 -1.67 -8.72 -0.22
CA HIS A 60 -2.59 -9.72 0.33
C HIS A 60 -4.07 -9.53 -0.05
N PHE A 61 -4.54 -8.30 -0.26
CA PHE A 61 -5.89 -8.07 -0.80
C PHE A 61 -5.93 -8.29 -2.31
N TYR A 62 -4.89 -7.90 -3.05
CA TYR A 62 -4.83 -8.07 -4.50
C TYR A 62 -4.87 -9.56 -4.88
N GLN A 63 -4.29 -10.45 -4.07
CA GLN A 63 -4.43 -11.89 -4.26
C GLN A 63 -5.88 -12.37 -4.10
N LEU A 64 -6.65 -11.79 -3.17
CA LEU A 64 -8.08 -12.05 -3.05
C LEU A 64 -8.87 -11.47 -4.24
N TYR A 65 -8.43 -10.33 -4.78
CA TYR A 65 -9.05 -9.71 -5.95
C TYR A 65 -8.84 -10.58 -7.18
N ALA A 66 -7.63 -11.10 -7.38
CA ALA A 66 -7.32 -12.04 -8.45
C ALA A 66 -8.15 -13.34 -8.36
N LYS A 67 -8.42 -13.80 -7.13
CA LYS A 67 -9.13 -15.06 -6.88
C LYS A 67 -10.66 -14.95 -6.97
N TYR A 68 -11.23 -13.81 -6.56
CA TYR A 68 -12.68 -13.67 -6.39
C TYR A 68 -13.30 -12.49 -7.17
N GLY A 69 -12.47 -11.65 -7.78
CA GLY A 69 -12.87 -10.58 -8.69
C GLY A 69 -13.30 -11.11 -10.06
N ASN A 70 -13.27 -10.23 -11.07
CA ASN A 70 -13.60 -10.64 -12.44
C ASN A 70 -12.45 -11.49 -13.02
N PRO A 71 -12.75 -12.61 -13.71
CA PRO A 71 -11.71 -13.47 -14.30
C PRO A 71 -10.75 -12.74 -15.25
N GLU A 72 -11.25 -11.78 -16.03
CA GLU A 72 -10.48 -10.96 -16.96
C GLU A 72 -9.42 -10.09 -16.27
N ASP A 73 -9.65 -9.71 -15.00
CA ASP A 73 -8.75 -8.84 -14.23
C ASP A 73 -7.74 -9.62 -13.38
N SER A 74 -7.85 -10.96 -13.36
CA SER A 74 -7.07 -11.81 -12.47
C SER A 74 -5.56 -11.64 -12.66
N ALA A 75 -5.10 -11.66 -13.92
CA ALA A 75 -3.69 -11.47 -14.25
C ALA A 75 -3.16 -10.08 -13.86
N PHE A 76 -4.01 -9.05 -13.95
CA PHE A 76 -3.66 -7.69 -13.52
C PHE A 76 -3.41 -7.64 -12.02
N PHE A 77 -4.29 -8.21 -11.21
CA PHE A 77 -4.15 -8.19 -9.75
C PHE A 77 -3.01 -9.07 -9.23
N LEU A 78 -2.69 -10.19 -9.90
CA LEU A 78 -1.49 -10.97 -9.58
C LEU A 78 -0.21 -10.17 -9.85
N LYS A 79 -0.16 -9.41 -10.95
CA LYS A 79 0.96 -8.50 -11.21
C LYS A 79 1.01 -7.37 -10.17
N ALA A 80 -0.14 -6.78 -9.82
CA ALA A 80 -0.22 -5.74 -8.79
C ALA A 80 0.26 -6.23 -7.43
N GLU A 81 -0.04 -7.49 -7.07
CA GLU A 81 0.46 -8.16 -5.86
C GLU A 81 2.00 -8.18 -5.82
N GLU A 82 2.63 -8.66 -6.89
CA GLU A 82 4.10 -8.72 -6.98
C GLU A 82 4.74 -7.34 -6.95
N GLU A 83 4.21 -6.42 -7.73
CA GLU A 83 4.73 -5.06 -7.88
C GLU A 83 4.55 -4.24 -6.59
N ALA A 84 3.49 -4.48 -5.82
CA ALA A 84 3.30 -3.82 -4.53
C ALA A 84 4.35 -4.21 -3.48
N ARG A 85 4.74 -5.49 -3.40
CA ARG A 85 5.82 -5.91 -2.50
C ARG A 85 7.16 -5.29 -2.89
N LYS A 86 7.46 -5.26 -4.19
CA LYS A 86 8.68 -4.61 -4.71
C LYS A 86 8.67 -3.10 -4.41
N TYR A 87 7.51 -2.48 -4.52
CA TYR A 87 7.35 -1.04 -4.27
C TYR A 87 7.63 -0.66 -2.82
N TRP A 88 7.22 -1.47 -1.84
CA TRP A 88 7.60 -1.24 -0.43
C TRP A 88 9.12 -1.21 -0.24
N LEU A 89 9.86 -2.14 -0.85
CA LEU A 89 11.32 -2.15 -0.80
C LEU A 89 11.93 -0.90 -1.45
N LYS A 90 11.29 -0.39 -2.51
CA LYS A 90 11.71 0.82 -3.23
C LYS A 90 11.51 2.09 -2.39
N SER A 91 10.40 2.15 -1.65
CA SER A 91 10.00 3.37 -0.94
C SER A 91 10.52 3.46 0.51
N ALA A 92 10.74 2.31 1.17
CA ALA A 92 11.25 2.29 2.53
C ALA A 92 12.73 2.67 2.60
N ASN A 93 13.10 3.44 3.62
CA ASN A 93 14.50 3.66 3.94
C ASN A 93 15.14 2.34 4.45
N ALA A 94 16.23 1.90 3.82
CA ALA A 94 16.86 0.62 4.13
C ALA A 94 17.38 0.50 5.58
N LYS A 95 17.69 1.62 6.26
CA LYS A 95 18.20 1.61 7.65
C LYS A 95 17.07 1.67 8.68
N THR A 96 16.12 2.58 8.50
CA THR A 96 15.07 2.85 9.50
C THR A 96 13.78 2.08 9.23
N GLY A 97 13.58 1.58 8.01
CA GLY A 97 12.34 0.98 7.54
C GLY A 97 11.21 1.99 7.29
N LEU A 98 11.41 3.28 7.58
CA LEU A 98 10.35 4.28 7.42
C LEU A 98 10.06 4.55 5.94
N THR A 99 8.78 4.63 5.60
CA THR A 99 8.25 5.11 4.31
C THR A 99 7.74 6.55 4.43
N PRO A 100 7.67 7.31 3.32
CA PRO A 100 6.93 8.57 3.32
C PRO A 100 5.41 8.29 3.30
N GLU A 101 4.59 9.29 3.62
CA GLU A 101 3.14 9.23 3.37
C GLU A 101 2.88 9.18 1.86
N TYR A 102 3.43 10.12 1.08
CA TYR A 102 3.31 10.13 -0.38
C TYR A 102 4.66 9.91 -1.07
N ALA A 103 4.64 9.16 -2.18
CA ALA A 103 5.82 8.87 -2.97
C ALA A 103 5.53 8.83 -4.47
N ASP A 104 6.56 9.17 -5.27
CA ASP A 104 6.53 8.92 -6.71
C ASP A 104 6.62 7.42 -7.01
N TYR A 105 6.41 7.01 -8.26
CA TYR A 105 6.57 5.61 -8.67
C TYR A 105 8.03 5.12 -8.57
N ASP A 106 8.97 6.02 -8.29
CA ASP A 106 10.34 5.68 -7.93
C ASP A 106 10.57 5.43 -6.43
N GLY A 107 9.51 5.48 -5.62
CA GLY A 107 9.55 5.26 -4.18
C GLY A 107 10.09 6.47 -3.41
N LYS A 108 10.47 7.56 -4.10
CA LYS A 108 11.02 8.75 -3.46
C LYS A 108 9.90 9.55 -2.81
N PRO A 109 10.15 10.15 -1.63
CA PRO A 109 9.19 11.04 -1.00
C PRO A 109 8.71 12.13 -1.95
N TYR A 110 7.40 12.31 -2.02
CA TYR A 110 6.76 13.31 -2.86
C TYR A 110 6.16 14.40 -1.97
N ASP A 111 6.65 15.63 -2.10
CA ASP A 111 6.23 16.74 -1.25
C ASP A 111 4.97 17.43 -1.80
N ILE A 112 3.82 17.02 -1.28
CA ILE A 112 2.58 17.79 -1.31
C ILE A 112 2.23 18.04 0.16
N ASP A 113 2.10 19.31 0.55
CA ASP A 113 1.65 19.72 1.88
C ASP A 113 2.37 19.04 3.07
N GLY A 114 3.64 18.65 2.91
CA GLY A 114 4.42 18.01 3.99
C GLY A 114 4.34 16.48 4.04
N HIS A 115 3.65 15.82 3.11
CA HIS A 115 3.47 14.36 3.07
C HIS A 115 4.71 13.55 2.61
N TRP A 116 5.88 14.18 2.53
CA TRP A 116 7.15 13.49 2.27
C TRP A 116 7.76 12.84 3.53
N THR A 117 7.06 12.89 4.66
CA THR A 117 7.53 12.45 5.99
C THR A 117 6.94 11.09 6.37
N PHE A 118 7.51 10.46 7.39
CA PHE A 118 6.88 9.34 8.08
C PHE A 118 5.90 9.90 9.12
N PHE A 119 4.63 9.91 8.76
CA PHE A 119 3.53 10.36 9.62
C PHE A 119 2.27 9.49 9.39
N SER A 120 1.13 9.91 9.96
CA SER A 120 -0.13 9.20 10.09
C SER A 120 -0.43 8.10 9.06
N ASP A 121 -0.36 8.39 7.76
CA ASP A 121 -0.67 7.38 6.72
C ASP A 121 0.37 6.26 6.66
N ALA A 122 1.66 6.61 6.71
CA ALA A 122 2.79 5.70 6.61
C ALA A 122 2.86 4.67 7.75
N TYR A 123 2.19 4.92 8.88
CA TYR A 123 2.17 3.99 10.02
C TYR A 123 1.58 2.63 9.64
N ARG A 124 0.58 2.61 8.75
CA ARG A 124 -0.09 1.37 8.32
C ARG A 124 0.83 0.47 7.51
N THR A 125 1.91 0.98 6.91
CA THR A 125 2.82 0.16 6.11
C THR A 125 3.38 -1.02 6.90
N ALA A 126 3.79 -0.82 8.16
CA ALA A 126 4.28 -1.92 9.01
C ALA A 126 3.18 -2.98 9.28
N ALA A 127 1.95 -2.54 9.54
CA ALA A 127 0.82 -3.44 9.77
C ALA A 127 0.44 -4.22 8.50
N ASN A 128 0.44 -3.55 7.34
CA ASN A 128 0.13 -4.17 6.05
C ASN A 128 1.17 -5.23 5.67
N ILE A 129 2.45 -4.97 5.94
CA ILE A 129 3.54 -5.95 5.75
C ILE A 129 3.34 -7.16 6.66
N GLY A 130 3.03 -6.93 7.94
CA GLY A 130 2.76 -8.01 8.89
C GLY A 130 1.59 -8.89 8.46
N LEU A 131 0.48 -8.27 8.02
CA LEU A 131 -0.70 -9.00 7.55
C LEU A 131 -0.41 -9.77 6.24
N ASP A 132 0.32 -9.15 5.31
CA ASP A 132 0.74 -9.81 4.06
C ASP A 132 1.57 -11.05 4.32
N TRP A 133 2.53 -10.97 5.25
CA TRP A 133 3.30 -12.13 5.66
C TRP A 133 2.39 -13.22 6.22
N ILE A 134 1.51 -12.89 7.18
CA ILE A 134 0.68 -13.87 7.91
C ILE A 134 -0.27 -14.60 6.96
N TRP A 135 -0.81 -13.91 5.95
CA TRP A 135 -1.78 -14.51 5.03
C TRP A 135 -1.12 -15.29 3.89
N GLU A 136 -0.04 -14.76 3.32
CA GLU A 136 0.49 -15.29 2.06
C GLU A 136 1.81 -16.04 2.21
N HIS A 137 2.52 -15.88 3.32
CA HIS A 137 3.84 -16.49 3.57
C HIS A 137 4.88 -16.19 2.47
N LYS A 138 4.69 -15.09 1.71
CA LYS A 138 5.61 -14.63 0.66
C LYS A 138 6.49 -13.53 1.23
N ASP A 139 7.80 -13.74 1.26
CA ASP A 139 8.78 -12.75 1.70
C ASP A 139 9.86 -12.57 0.62
N ILE A 140 9.93 -11.36 0.07
CA ILE A 140 10.96 -10.92 -0.87
C ILE A 140 11.96 -9.96 -0.20
N GLY A 141 11.92 -9.86 1.13
CA GLY A 141 12.70 -8.93 1.95
C GLY A 141 11.86 -7.85 2.62
N GLN A 142 10.55 -7.75 2.34
CA GLN A 142 9.70 -6.70 2.90
C GLN A 142 9.52 -6.84 4.42
N SER A 143 9.67 -8.05 4.98
CA SER A 143 9.67 -8.26 6.44
C SER A 143 10.74 -7.45 7.17
N GLN A 144 11.88 -7.21 6.50
CA GLN A 144 12.98 -6.41 7.06
C GLN A 144 12.59 -4.95 7.29
N ILE A 145 11.64 -4.42 6.50
CA ILE A 145 11.10 -3.06 6.69
C ILE A 145 10.41 -2.98 8.05
N ALA A 146 9.50 -3.91 8.35
CA ALA A 146 8.79 -3.95 9.63
C ALA A 146 9.74 -4.14 10.82
N LEU A 147 10.75 -5.01 10.68
CA LEU A 147 11.78 -5.20 11.70
C LEU A 147 12.60 -3.92 11.94
N ASN A 148 12.96 -3.19 10.88
CA ASN A 148 13.69 -1.94 11.01
C ASN A 148 12.85 -0.85 11.69
N ILE A 149 11.55 -0.77 11.39
CA ILE A 149 10.62 0.14 12.07
C ILE A 149 10.58 -0.17 13.57
N GLN A 150 10.43 -1.45 13.95
CA GLN A 150 10.42 -1.87 15.35
C GLN A 150 11.71 -1.46 16.08
N LYS A 151 12.88 -1.70 15.48
CA LYS A 151 14.18 -1.28 16.01
C LYS A 151 14.30 0.24 16.11
N PHE A 152 13.82 0.97 15.12
CA PHE A 152 13.87 2.43 15.10
C PHE A 152 13.07 3.04 16.27
N PHE A 153 11.89 2.46 16.56
CA PHE A 153 11.01 2.95 17.62
C PHE A 153 11.28 2.35 19.02
N GLU A 154 12.21 1.41 19.17
CA GLU A 154 12.52 0.74 20.44
C GLU A 154 12.81 1.73 21.57
N ILE A 155 13.53 2.83 21.28
CA ILE A 155 13.88 3.86 22.26
C ILE A 155 12.67 4.63 22.82
N TYR A 156 11.52 4.57 22.14
CA TYR A 156 10.28 5.25 22.54
C TYR A 156 9.34 4.33 23.33
N LEU A 157 9.48 3.01 23.22
CA LEU A 157 8.58 2.04 23.88
C LEU A 157 8.61 2.12 25.40
N ASN A 158 9.76 2.47 25.98
CA ASN A 158 9.97 2.55 27.43
C ASN A 158 10.30 3.97 27.89
N SER A 159 9.91 5.00 27.13
CA SER A 159 10.19 6.40 27.45
C SER A 159 8.93 7.25 27.40
N ASP A 160 8.82 8.24 28.27
CA ASP A 160 7.75 9.26 28.21
C ASP A 160 8.00 10.33 27.12
N LYS A 161 8.92 10.07 26.19
CA LYS A 161 9.22 11.01 25.11
C LYS A 161 8.09 10.98 24.09
N GLU A 162 7.62 12.16 23.73
CA GLU A 162 6.76 12.32 22.57
C GLU A 162 7.47 11.81 21.31
N ILE A 163 6.73 11.07 20.47
CA ILE A 163 7.22 10.58 19.19
C ILE A 163 7.05 11.71 18.16
N PRO A 164 8.15 12.32 17.66
CA PRO A 164 8.05 13.38 16.68
C PRO A 164 7.66 12.84 15.30
N VAL A 165 7.41 13.76 14.36
CA VAL A 165 7.37 13.41 12.93
C VAL A 165 8.80 13.15 12.46
N PHE A 166 9.02 12.19 11.58
CA PHE A 166 10.36 11.89 11.06
C PHE A 166 10.44 12.09 9.56
N LYS A 167 11.59 12.57 9.08
CA LYS A 167 12.02 12.24 7.72
C LYS A 167 12.25 10.74 7.62
N ILE A 168 12.13 10.14 6.44
CA ILE A 168 12.32 8.69 6.28
C ILE A 168 13.72 8.21 6.69
N ASN A 169 14.73 9.08 6.66
CA ASN A 169 16.09 8.76 7.13
C ASN A 169 16.24 8.77 8.66
N GLY A 170 15.16 9.03 9.42
CA GLY A 170 15.13 9.04 10.88
C GLY A 170 15.43 10.40 11.51
N GLN A 171 15.66 11.46 10.73
CA GLN A 171 15.80 12.81 11.28
C GLN A 171 14.44 13.29 11.86
N PRO A 172 14.34 13.61 13.16
CA PRO A 172 13.11 14.14 13.73
C PRO A 172 12.85 15.56 13.24
N LEU A 173 11.57 15.87 13.02
CA LEU A 173 11.05 17.20 12.79
C LEU A 173 10.34 17.64 14.06
N ARG A 174 10.64 18.85 14.55
CA ARG A 174 9.91 19.41 15.69
C ARG A 174 8.47 19.72 15.26
N LYS A 175 7.50 19.24 16.02
CA LYS A 175 6.19 19.87 16.09
C LYS A 175 6.28 21.09 17.02
#